data_AF-A0A8H5BEW2-F1
#
_entry.id   AF-A0A8H5BEW2-F1
#
_cell.length_a   1.000
_cell.length_b   1.000
_cell.length_c   1.000
_cell.angle_alpha   90.00
_cell.angle_beta   90.00
_cell.angle_gamma   90.00
#
_symmetry.space_group_name_H-M   'P 1'
#
loop_
_entity.id
_entity.type
_entity.pdbx_description
1 polymer ?
#
loop_
_entity_poly.entity_id
_entity_poly.type
_entity_poly.pdbx_seq_one_letter_code
_entity_poly.pdbx_strand_id
1 'polypeptide(L)'
;MGTFRLLPTTTRARLALAGTITLMYIIGSTVYMRYGSSAFPVLETRPDDLGHPETTTSTTGTEQSSSDGVAGVETSRVLLVSSFFLLNTSKIPQKDYDMWLHNYLGTVETDIYFYTTPDQADRVKSFRPEGMNITIDTTFSSIFEVPPLKDKVDAYTLNRKKDRAKPKHSIESYAVLNSKPFFLTNAVKASEAKGLKYNYAFWNDAMSFHHEHEFRQWPSTSRLDELWTTGSNLTGTDPADLLFIPSWDLPHKSMYLWYEGEGPIDHKFNEGSFFGGPPHAVDWLARTFYTYHDAWLDRGIFVGKDQMIFNALSFLFAPRISTVWYNDPAAPARAALNRTPSVPWPLFRDPDADWYEPSALGQCDSEWFYYRFFLANQREREAMRATWIAKAKRWRWWGWWRPRDTTPCELTRLLPMMDTLQRKYGQGWHPSHSLQIPDTIQWTLPDSNNGTHTN
;
A
#
# COMPACT_ATOMS: atom_id res chain seq x y z
N MET A 1 29.72 -26.34 12.95
CA MET A 1 29.52 -25.86 11.56
C MET A 1 30.18 -26.85 10.61
N GLY A 2 29.39 -27.76 10.02
CA GLY A 2 29.89 -28.71 9.01
C GLY A 2 29.60 -28.16 7.62
N THR A 3 30.64 -27.85 6.86
CA THR A 3 30.52 -27.42 5.46
C THR A 3 30.08 -28.61 4.58
N PHE A 4 28.83 -28.61 4.13
CA PHE A 4 28.37 -29.50 3.06
C PHE A 4 29.05 -29.09 1.74
N ARG A 5 30.13 -29.78 1.37
CA ARG A 5 30.68 -29.75 0.01
C ARG A 5 30.18 -30.97 -0.75
N LEU A 6 28.98 -30.88 -1.32
CA LEU A 6 28.38 -31.93 -2.18
C LEU A 6 28.54 -31.64 -3.67
N LEU A 7 29.40 -30.72 -4.07
CA LEU A 7 29.69 -30.49 -5.48
C LEU A 7 30.97 -31.20 -5.90
N PRO A 8 30.95 -31.95 -7.02
CA PRO A 8 32.15 -32.61 -7.50
C PRO A 8 33.28 -31.62 -7.76
N THR A 9 34.48 -31.96 -7.30
CA THR A 9 35.66 -31.09 -7.39
C THR A 9 36.30 -31.12 -8.77
N THR A 10 36.04 -32.15 -9.57
CA THR A 10 36.63 -32.33 -10.90
C THR A 10 35.70 -31.86 -12.01
N THR A 11 36.27 -31.25 -13.06
CA THR A 11 35.54 -30.79 -14.24
C THR A 11 34.75 -31.91 -14.90
N ARG A 12 35.32 -33.13 -14.96
CA ARG A 12 34.65 -34.32 -15.51
C ARG A 12 33.39 -34.68 -14.72
N ALA A 13 33.45 -34.67 -13.39
CA ALA A 13 32.31 -35.00 -12.56
C ALA A 13 31.22 -33.90 -12.58
N ARG A 14 31.61 -32.63 -12.74
CA ARG A 14 30.65 -31.53 -12.99
C ARG A 14 29.95 -31.67 -14.34
N LEU A 15 30.69 -32.03 -15.40
CA LEU A 15 30.11 -32.29 -16.73
C LEU A 15 29.20 -33.52 -16.71
N ALA A 16 29.57 -34.57 -16.00
CA ALA A 16 28.72 -35.75 -15.82
C ALA A 16 27.41 -35.39 -15.09
N LEU A 17 27.50 -34.66 -13.97
CA LEU A 17 26.32 -34.21 -13.22
C LEU A 17 25.41 -33.31 -14.08
N ALA A 18 25.98 -32.38 -14.84
CA ALA A 18 25.23 -31.53 -15.76
C ALA A 18 24.53 -32.36 -16.86
N GLY A 19 25.23 -33.36 -17.43
CA GLY A 19 24.67 -34.29 -18.41
C GLY A 19 23.51 -35.12 -17.83
N THR A 20 23.66 -35.64 -16.61
CA THR A 20 22.62 -36.41 -15.93
C THR A 20 21.38 -35.57 -15.63
N ILE A 21 21.55 -34.35 -15.10
CA ILE A 21 20.43 -33.43 -14.83
C ILE A 21 19.71 -33.08 -16.14
N THR A 22 20.46 -32.81 -17.21
CA THR A 22 19.90 -32.50 -18.53
C THR A 22 19.10 -33.69 -19.10
N LEU A 23 19.63 -34.90 -18.98
CA LEU A 23 18.95 -36.11 -19.46
C LEU A 23 17.67 -36.40 -18.66
N MET A 24 17.72 -36.30 -17.32
CA MET A 24 16.54 -36.45 -16.47
C MET A 24 15.46 -35.42 -16.82
N TYR A 25 15.85 -34.19 -17.11
CA TYR A 25 14.94 -33.14 -17.55
C TYR A 25 14.29 -33.46 -18.91
N ILE A 26 15.06 -33.91 -19.90
CA ILE A 26 14.53 -34.31 -21.22
C ILE A 26 13.54 -35.46 -21.07
N ILE A 27 13.87 -36.48 -20.26
CA ILE A 27 12.98 -37.62 -20.05
C ILE A 27 11.69 -37.18 -19.34
N GLY A 28 11.80 -36.40 -18.24
CA GLY A 28 10.64 -35.92 -17.49
C GLY A 28 9.70 -35.05 -18.33
N SER A 29 10.25 -34.13 -19.14
CA SER A 29 9.46 -33.26 -20.02
C SER A 29 8.80 -34.03 -21.17
N THR A 30 9.49 -35.02 -21.76
CA THR A 30 8.94 -35.83 -22.85
C THR A 30 7.79 -36.74 -22.36
N VAL A 31 7.94 -37.35 -21.18
CA VAL A 31 6.87 -38.13 -20.55
C VAL A 31 5.68 -37.24 -20.19
N TYR A 32 5.93 -36.04 -19.64
CA TYR A 32 4.88 -35.10 -19.29
C TYR A 32 4.06 -34.63 -20.52
N MET A 33 4.73 -34.26 -21.61
CA MET A 33 4.06 -33.83 -22.85
C MET A 33 3.26 -34.97 -23.50
N ARG A 34 3.70 -36.22 -23.33
CA ARG A 34 3.05 -37.38 -23.95
C ARG A 34 1.84 -37.90 -23.16
N TYR A 35 1.79 -37.68 -21.84
CA TYR A 35 0.74 -38.24 -20.98
C TYR A 35 -0.11 -37.19 -20.24
N GLY A 36 0.29 -35.91 -20.24
CA GLY A 36 -0.42 -34.82 -19.54
C GLY A 36 -1.64 -34.23 -20.27
N SER A 37 -1.97 -34.72 -21.47
CA SER A 37 -3.12 -34.24 -22.26
C SER A 37 -4.25 -35.27 -22.28
N SER A 38 -4.91 -35.49 -21.16
CA SER A 38 -6.21 -36.18 -21.17
C SER A 38 -7.23 -35.48 -20.27
N ALA A 39 -8.31 -35.06 -20.95
CA ALA A 39 -9.65 -34.72 -20.46
C ALA A 39 -9.83 -33.48 -19.56
N PHE A 40 -10.23 -32.36 -20.19
CA PHE A 40 -11.29 -31.51 -19.63
C PHE A 40 -12.38 -31.30 -20.69
N PRO A 41 -13.67 -31.26 -20.29
CA PRO A 41 -14.77 -31.10 -21.23
C PRO A 41 -14.78 -29.67 -21.78
N VAL A 42 -15.02 -29.56 -23.08
CA VAL A 42 -15.35 -28.32 -23.76
C VAL A 42 -16.66 -27.80 -23.17
N LEU A 43 -16.61 -26.67 -22.47
CA LEU A 43 -17.82 -25.97 -22.03
C LEU A 43 -18.39 -25.21 -23.22
N GLU A 44 -19.66 -25.51 -23.49
CA GLU A 44 -20.52 -24.96 -24.51
C GLU A 44 -20.55 -23.42 -24.46
N THR A 45 -20.27 -22.80 -25.60
CA THR A 45 -20.40 -21.36 -25.83
C THR A 45 -21.86 -20.94 -25.71
N ARG A 46 -22.15 -20.07 -24.74
CA ARG A 46 -23.43 -19.37 -24.65
C ARG A 46 -23.39 -18.12 -25.55
N PRO A 47 -24.46 -17.79 -26.29
CA PRO A 47 -24.46 -16.61 -27.15
C PRO A 47 -24.44 -15.32 -26.32
N ASP A 48 -23.48 -14.46 -26.63
CA ASP A 48 -23.38 -13.09 -26.11
C ASP A 48 -24.49 -12.23 -26.73
N ASP A 49 -25.52 -11.95 -25.93
CA ASP A 49 -26.54 -10.96 -26.22
C ASP A 49 -26.39 -9.82 -25.19
N LEU A 50 -25.39 -8.96 -25.42
CA LEU A 50 -25.22 -7.70 -24.71
C LEU A 50 -25.06 -6.60 -25.76
N GLY A 51 -26.20 -6.03 -26.15
CA GLY A 51 -26.27 -4.81 -26.92
C GLY A 51 -25.55 -3.68 -26.20
N HIS A 52 -24.44 -3.24 -26.78
CA HIS A 52 -23.86 -1.94 -26.47
C HIS A 52 -24.43 -0.91 -27.45
N PRO A 53 -25.03 0.21 -26.98
CA PRO A 53 -25.28 1.33 -27.86
C PRO A 53 -23.94 1.95 -28.26
N GLU A 54 -23.61 1.87 -29.55
CA GLU A 54 -22.54 2.63 -30.16
C GLU A 54 -22.78 4.13 -29.93
N THR A 55 -21.97 4.76 -29.09
CA THR A 55 -21.81 6.22 -29.12
C THR A 55 -20.45 6.52 -29.73
N THR A 56 -20.44 6.47 -31.07
CA THR A 56 -19.34 6.96 -31.89
C THR A 56 -19.47 8.47 -31.95
N THR A 57 -18.59 9.20 -31.27
CA THR A 57 -18.30 10.60 -31.62
C THR A 57 -16.83 10.88 -31.36
N SER A 58 -15.98 10.45 -32.30
CA SER A 58 -14.65 11.02 -32.48
C SER A 58 -14.81 12.49 -32.86
N THR A 59 -14.72 13.37 -31.86
CA THR A 59 -14.52 14.80 -32.09
C THR A 59 -13.04 15.08 -31.92
N THR A 60 -12.34 15.18 -33.05
CA THR A 60 -10.98 15.71 -33.15
C THR A 60 -11.04 17.21 -32.82
N GLY A 61 -11.07 17.54 -31.53
CA GLY A 61 -11.06 18.91 -31.04
C GLY A 61 -9.64 19.46 -31.07
N THR A 62 -9.39 20.39 -31.99
CA THR A 62 -8.26 21.30 -31.96
C THR A 62 -8.32 22.12 -30.67
N GLU A 63 -7.34 21.96 -29.78
CA GLU A 63 -7.18 22.80 -28.58
C GLU A 63 -6.87 24.24 -29.01
N GLN A 64 -7.92 25.02 -29.26
CA GLN A 64 -7.85 26.46 -29.36
C GLN A 64 -7.77 27.04 -27.95
N SER A 65 -6.55 27.44 -27.58
CA SER A 65 -6.21 28.26 -26.42
C SER A 65 -7.02 29.56 -26.41
N SER A 66 -8.22 29.52 -25.83
CA SER A 66 -8.98 30.70 -25.44
C SER A 66 -8.63 31.03 -23.98
N SER A 67 -7.78 32.05 -23.84
CA SER A 67 -7.32 32.60 -22.56
C SER A 67 -8.34 33.59 -22.01
N ASP A 68 -9.59 33.16 -21.81
CA ASP A 68 -10.56 33.95 -21.06
C ASP A 68 -10.34 33.67 -19.56
N GLY A 69 -10.18 34.75 -18.79
CA GLY A 69 -9.79 34.74 -17.38
C GLY A 69 -10.81 34.07 -16.46
N VAL A 70 -10.80 32.73 -16.45
CA VAL A 70 -11.45 31.91 -15.42
C VAL A 70 -10.73 32.23 -14.12
N ALA A 71 -11.48 32.80 -13.16
CA ALA A 71 -11.04 33.05 -11.79
C ALA A 71 -10.25 31.82 -11.30
N GLY A 72 -8.98 32.07 -10.92
CA GLY A 72 -7.99 31.03 -10.71
C GLY A 72 -8.54 29.91 -9.83
N VAL A 73 -8.79 28.75 -10.45
CA VAL A 73 -9.14 27.54 -9.72
C VAL A 73 -7.95 27.25 -8.81
N GLU A 74 -8.12 27.47 -7.50
CA GLU A 74 -7.09 27.15 -6.52
C GLU A 74 -6.73 25.68 -6.70
N THR A 75 -5.49 25.42 -7.11
CA THR A 75 -5.01 24.05 -7.31
C THR A 75 -4.96 23.36 -5.96
N SER A 76 -5.66 22.21 -5.84
CA SER A 76 -5.63 21.39 -4.64
C SER A 76 -4.19 21.12 -4.17
N ARG A 77 -3.95 21.22 -2.86
CA ARG A 77 -2.66 20.96 -2.22
C ARG A 77 -2.68 19.66 -1.43
N VAL A 78 -1.57 18.94 -1.46
CA VAL A 78 -1.39 17.66 -0.76
C VAL A 78 -0.24 17.77 0.22
N LEU A 79 -0.44 17.26 1.43
CA LEU A 79 0.61 17.03 2.41
C LEU A 79 0.90 15.53 2.51
N LEU A 80 2.16 15.14 2.32
CA LEU A 80 2.62 13.79 2.65
C LEU A 80 3.26 13.79 4.02
N VAL A 81 2.90 12.80 4.85
CA VAL A 81 3.44 12.62 6.20
C VAL A 81 4.15 11.29 6.28
N SER A 82 5.35 11.30 6.82
CA SER A 82 6.16 10.09 7.01
C SER A 82 6.99 10.19 8.29
N SER A 83 7.71 9.12 8.62
CA SER A 83 8.65 9.14 9.74
C SER A 83 9.83 8.19 9.55
N PHE A 84 10.90 8.46 10.30
CA PHE A 84 12.03 7.56 10.44
C PHE A 84 12.49 7.52 11.90
N PHE A 85 12.40 6.36 12.53
CA PHE A 85 12.94 6.11 13.86
C PHE A 85 13.89 4.93 13.78
N LEU A 86 15.17 5.16 14.10
CA LEU A 86 16.18 4.11 14.03
C LEU A 86 15.98 3.12 15.19
N LEU A 87 15.62 1.87 14.87
CA LEU A 87 15.38 0.84 15.86
C LEU A 87 16.62 -0.03 16.05
N ASN A 88 17.06 -0.20 17.30
CA ASN A 88 18.21 -1.05 17.67
C ASN A 88 18.07 -2.52 17.23
N THR A 89 16.85 -2.97 16.95
CA THR A 89 16.50 -4.35 16.59
C THR A 89 16.03 -4.49 15.14
N SER A 90 16.21 -3.46 14.31
CA SER A 90 15.81 -3.50 12.90
C SER A 90 16.52 -4.62 12.15
N LYS A 91 15.74 -5.41 11.40
CA LYS A 91 16.27 -6.44 10.48
C LYS A 91 16.74 -5.87 9.16
N ILE A 92 16.22 -4.71 8.81
CA ILE A 92 16.54 -4.03 7.56
C ILE A 92 17.87 -3.31 7.76
N PRO A 93 18.91 -3.64 6.95
CA PRO A 93 20.17 -2.94 6.94
C PRO A 93 19.98 -1.42 6.74
N GLN A 94 20.82 -0.63 7.41
CA GLN A 94 20.76 0.83 7.32
C GLN A 94 20.82 1.36 5.88
N LYS A 95 21.66 0.75 5.04
CA LYS A 95 21.79 1.09 3.60
C LYS A 95 20.48 0.95 2.81
N ASP A 96 19.61 0.01 3.21
CA ASP A 96 18.36 -0.23 2.51
C ASP A 96 17.37 0.89 2.88
N TYR A 97 17.34 1.33 4.14
CA TYR A 97 16.61 2.54 4.51
C TYR A 97 17.12 3.79 3.80
N ASP A 98 18.44 3.96 3.66
CA ASP A 98 19.02 5.09 2.93
C ASP A 98 18.55 5.11 1.47
N MET A 99 18.52 3.95 0.82
CA MET A 99 17.98 3.81 -0.53
C MET A 99 16.49 4.16 -0.59
N TRP A 100 15.70 3.74 0.40
CA TRP A 100 14.26 4.04 0.42
C TRP A 100 14.00 5.53 0.65
N LEU A 101 14.72 6.15 1.58
CA LEU A 101 14.66 7.60 1.83
C LEU A 101 15.15 8.39 0.61
N HIS A 102 16.22 7.95 -0.04
CA HIS A 102 16.72 8.57 -1.27
C HIS A 102 15.67 8.54 -2.38
N ASN A 103 15.08 7.37 -2.64
CA ASN A 103 14.03 7.25 -3.66
C ASN A 103 12.81 8.10 -3.29
N TYR A 104 12.36 8.07 -2.04
CA TYR A 104 11.16 8.81 -1.64
C TYR A 104 11.40 10.32 -1.57
N LEU A 105 12.27 10.78 -0.67
CA LEU A 105 12.52 12.19 -0.39
C LEU A 105 13.28 12.89 -1.53
N GLY A 106 14.10 12.14 -2.27
CA GLY A 106 14.89 12.63 -3.39
C GLY A 106 14.09 12.87 -4.67
N THR A 107 12.88 12.31 -4.74
CA THR A 107 12.16 12.19 -6.02
C THR A 107 10.76 12.78 -5.97
N VAL A 108 10.03 12.61 -4.86
CA VAL A 108 8.64 13.08 -4.74
C VAL A 108 8.61 14.58 -4.40
N GLU A 109 8.08 15.40 -5.30
CA GLU A 109 8.12 16.87 -5.21
C GLU A 109 7.07 17.46 -4.25
N THR A 110 6.02 16.71 -3.92
CA THR A 110 4.96 17.11 -2.99
C THR A 110 5.52 17.54 -1.64
N ASP A 111 4.86 18.48 -0.96
CA ASP A 111 5.24 18.92 0.39
C ASP A 111 5.26 17.73 1.36
N ILE A 112 6.35 17.57 2.11
CA ILE A 112 6.54 16.47 3.07
C ILE A 112 6.66 17.02 4.49
N TYR A 113 5.88 16.47 5.42
CA TYR A 113 6.07 16.59 6.86
C TYR A 113 6.69 15.29 7.39
N PHE A 114 7.85 15.39 8.04
CA PHE A 114 8.67 14.22 8.33
C PHE A 114 9.06 14.18 9.81
N TYR A 115 8.61 13.16 10.54
CA TYR A 115 8.98 12.95 11.94
C TYR A 115 10.25 12.11 12.05
N THR A 116 11.18 12.52 12.90
CA THR A 116 12.40 11.77 13.16
C THR A 116 12.98 12.16 14.53
N THR A 117 13.98 11.44 15.01
CA THR A 117 14.70 11.84 16.23
C THR A 117 15.70 12.96 15.93
N PRO A 118 16.05 13.81 16.92
CA PRO A 118 17.00 14.91 16.71
C PRO A 118 18.32 14.48 16.07
N ASP A 119 18.86 13.32 16.45
CA ASP A 119 20.12 12.78 15.93
C ASP A 119 20.04 12.27 14.47
N GLN A 120 18.82 12.06 13.95
CA GLN A 120 18.60 11.63 12.56
C GLN A 120 18.15 12.78 11.64
N ALA A 121 17.93 13.98 12.17
CA ALA A 121 17.38 15.12 11.43
C ALA A 121 18.24 15.50 10.22
N ASP A 122 19.55 15.70 10.42
CA ASP A 122 20.48 16.08 9.35
C ASP A 122 20.58 15.00 8.27
N ARG A 123 20.54 13.72 8.68
CA ARG A 123 20.56 12.59 7.75
C ARG A 123 19.31 12.59 6.87
N VAL A 124 18.12 12.71 7.46
CA VAL A 124 16.86 12.81 6.71
C VAL A 124 16.89 14.00 5.76
N LYS A 125 17.34 15.17 6.25
CA LYS A 125 17.46 16.39 5.45
C LYS A 125 18.37 16.21 4.24
N SER A 126 19.47 15.47 4.39
CA SER A 126 20.45 15.24 3.33
C SER A 126 19.89 14.48 2.11
N PHE A 127 18.78 13.75 2.27
CA PHE A 127 18.10 13.08 1.15
C PHE A 127 17.15 13.99 0.37
N ARG A 128 16.84 15.18 0.88
CA ARG A 128 15.95 16.15 0.21
C ARG A 128 16.79 17.12 -0.65
N PRO A 129 16.58 17.18 -1.97
CA PRO A 129 17.25 18.14 -2.84
C PRO A 129 16.92 19.58 -2.45
N GLU A 130 17.85 20.49 -2.71
CA GLU A 130 17.63 21.92 -2.53
C GLU A 130 16.45 22.41 -3.39
N GLY A 131 15.60 23.27 -2.81
CA GLY A 131 14.40 23.79 -3.46
C GLY A 131 13.14 22.93 -3.31
N MET A 132 13.23 21.72 -2.74
CA MET A 132 12.05 20.91 -2.42
C MET A 132 11.63 21.05 -0.96
N ASN A 133 10.33 21.28 -0.72
CA ASN A 133 9.81 21.55 0.61
C ASN A 133 9.80 20.28 1.49
N ILE A 134 10.41 20.37 2.68
CA ILE A 134 10.27 19.37 3.75
C ILE A 134 10.22 20.09 5.09
N THR A 135 9.26 19.74 5.95
CA THR A 135 9.27 20.11 7.37
C THR A 135 9.75 18.91 8.16
N ILE A 136 10.90 19.04 8.83
CA ILE A 136 11.42 18.00 9.72
C ILE A 136 11.01 18.34 11.14
N ASP A 137 10.28 17.42 11.77
CA ASP A 137 9.82 17.52 13.16
C ASP A 137 10.59 16.54 14.03
N THR A 138 11.36 17.11 14.96
CA THR A 138 12.20 16.39 15.93
C THR A 138 11.67 16.50 17.36
N THR A 139 10.37 16.78 17.53
CA THR A 139 9.74 16.97 18.85
C THR A 139 9.90 15.74 19.75
N PHE A 140 10.02 14.54 19.16
CA PHE A 140 10.11 13.28 19.89
C PHE A 140 11.51 12.67 19.74
N SER A 141 12.22 12.53 20.85
CA SER A 141 13.51 11.84 20.92
C SER A 141 13.37 10.32 20.93
N SER A 142 12.18 9.82 21.28
CA SER A 142 11.81 8.40 21.26
C SER A 142 10.37 8.21 20.81
N ILE A 143 10.08 7.08 20.17
CA ILE A 143 8.72 6.78 19.69
C ILE A 143 7.69 6.67 20.83
N PHE A 144 8.11 6.33 22.04
CA PHE A 144 7.23 6.28 23.22
C PHE A 144 7.01 7.66 23.87
N GLU A 145 7.61 8.74 23.35
CA GLU A 145 7.24 10.11 23.75
C GLU A 145 6.04 10.64 22.96
N VAL A 146 5.64 9.94 21.88
CA VAL A 146 4.47 10.27 21.08
C VAL A 146 3.22 10.13 21.96
N PRO A 147 2.37 11.17 22.10
CA PRO A 147 1.32 11.23 23.13
C PRO A 147 0.42 10.00 23.27
N PRO A 148 -0.18 9.42 22.20
CA PRO A 148 -1.01 8.22 22.33
C PRO A 148 -0.24 6.96 22.75
N LEU A 149 1.09 6.97 22.70
CA LEU A 149 1.96 5.84 23.05
C LEU A 149 2.71 6.07 24.36
N LYS A 150 2.62 7.29 24.91
CA LYS A 150 3.23 7.67 26.17
C LYS A 150 2.72 6.77 27.28
N ASP A 151 3.65 6.33 28.12
CA ASP A 151 3.40 5.43 29.26
C ASP A 151 2.86 4.04 28.87
N LYS A 152 2.93 3.63 27.59
CA LYS A 152 2.46 2.32 27.11
C LYS A 152 3.55 1.25 26.96
N VAL A 153 4.80 1.51 27.36
CA VAL A 153 5.92 0.56 27.23
C VAL A 153 5.60 -0.80 27.84
N ASP A 154 5.04 -0.83 29.05
CA ASP A 154 4.67 -2.08 29.73
C ASP A 154 3.52 -2.80 29.03
N ALA A 155 2.51 -2.06 28.58
CA ALA A 155 1.38 -2.61 27.84
C ALA A 155 1.85 -3.27 26.54
N TYR A 156 2.72 -2.61 25.77
CA TYR A 156 3.31 -3.16 24.55
C TYR A 156 4.25 -4.35 24.83
N THR A 157 4.97 -4.33 25.95
CA THR A 157 5.80 -5.45 26.39
C THR A 157 4.96 -6.69 26.69
N LEU A 158 3.80 -6.52 27.32
CA LEU A 158 2.82 -7.60 27.53
C LEU A 158 2.18 -8.03 26.21
N ASN A 159 1.80 -7.07 25.36
CA ASN A 159 1.19 -7.32 24.05
C ASN A 159 2.10 -8.16 23.14
N ARG A 160 3.40 -7.83 23.09
CA ARG A 160 4.41 -8.56 22.30
C ARG A 160 4.49 -10.04 22.64
N LYS A 161 4.18 -10.44 23.87
CA LYS A 161 4.17 -11.87 24.26
C LYS A 161 3.13 -12.67 23.47
N LYS A 162 2.10 -12.00 22.93
CA LYS A 162 1.01 -12.58 22.12
C LYS A 162 1.32 -12.63 20.62
N ASP A 163 2.36 -11.94 20.16
CA ASP A 163 2.73 -11.95 18.74
C ASP A 163 3.38 -13.30 18.35
N ARG A 164 2.77 -13.99 17.40
CA ARG A 164 3.33 -15.20 16.76
C ARG A 164 4.63 -14.88 16.01
N ALA A 165 4.79 -13.64 15.56
CA ALA A 165 5.97 -13.12 14.88
C ALA A 165 6.89 -12.29 15.79
N LYS A 166 6.83 -12.45 17.13
CA LYS A 166 7.70 -11.74 18.09
C LYS A 166 9.20 -11.75 17.80
N PRO A 167 9.82 -12.77 17.14
CA PRO A 167 11.24 -12.70 16.77
C PRO A 167 11.53 -11.72 15.63
N LYS A 168 10.48 -11.20 14.97
CA LYS A 168 10.55 -10.27 13.85
C LYS A 168 10.23 -8.82 14.24
N HIS A 169 9.56 -8.61 15.37
CA HIS A 169 9.07 -7.31 15.76
C HIS A 169 9.48 -6.95 17.20
N SER A 170 9.87 -5.70 17.39
CA SER A 170 10.13 -5.11 18.70
C SER A 170 8.94 -4.26 19.16
N ILE A 171 8.90 -3.89 20.43
CA ILE A 171 7.83 -3.00 20.92
C ILE A 171 7.90 -1.63 20.26
N GLU A 172 9.10 -1.15 19.95
CA GLU A 172 9.34 0.11 19.23
C GLU A 172 8.81 0.03 17.80
N SER A 173 8.97 -1.13 17.12
CA SER A 173 8.38 -1.30 15.78
C SER A 173 6.86 -1.20 15.81
N TYR A 174 6.20 -1.77 16.83
CA TYR A 174 4.75 -1.62 16.99
C TYR A 174 4.35 -0.19 17.33
N ALA A 175 5.16 0.52 18.13
CA ALA A 175 4.94 1.91 18.46
C ALA A 175 5.02 2.80 17.20
N VAL A 176 6.03 2.60 16.34
CA VAL A 176 6.14 3.32 15.05
C VAL A 176 4.90 3.08 14.20
N LEU A 177 4.47 1.83 14.05
CA LEU A 177 3.26 1.49 13.29
C LEU A 177 2.00 2.17 13.85
N ASN A 178 1.80 2.13 15.17
CA ASN A 178 0.60 2.70 15.79
C ASN A 178 0.64 4.24 15.91
N SER A 179 1.80 4.89 15.72
CA SER A 179 1.93 6.35 15.79
C SER A 179 1.35 7.09 14.56
N LYS A 180 1.21 6.38 13.43
CA LYS A 180 0.94 6.99 12.11
C LYS A 180 -0.30 7.89 12.07
N PRO A 181 -1.48 7.49 12.62
CA PRO A 181 -2.66 8.36 12.60
C PRO A 181 -2.47 9.65 13.41
N PHE A 182 -1.70 9.59 14.51
CA PHE A 182 -1.38 10.78 15.29
C PHE A 182 -0.45 11.70 14.51
N PHE A 183 0.64 11.18 13.96
CA PHE A 183 1.58 11.98 13.18
C PHE A 183 0.90 12.67 12.00
N LEU A 184 0.04 11.96 11.27
CA LEU A 184 -0.72 12.52 10.16
C LEU A 184 -1.60 13.69 10.62
N THR A 185 -2.40 13.50 11.67
CA THR A 185 -3.29 14.55 12.19
C THR A 185 -2.53 15.72 12.79
N ASN A 186 -1.45 15.45 13.53
CA ASN A 186 -0.61 16.47 14.14
C ASN A 186 0.11 17.32 13.09
N ALA A 187 0.59 16.71 12.00
CA ALA A 187 1.25 17.41 10.90
C ALA A 187 0.29 18.37 10.18
N VAL A 188 -0.96 17.96 9.98
CA VAL A 188 -2.00 18.83 9.42
C VAL A 188 -2.24 20.04 10.32
N LYS A 189 -2.47 19.82 11.62
CA LYS A 189 -2.70 20.91 12.60
C LYS A 189 -1.50 21.86 12.72
N ALA A 190 -0.29 21.31 12.76
CA ALA A 190 0.94 22.09 12.82
C ALA A 190 1.18 22.92 11.55
N SER A 191 0.82 22.38 10.38
CA SER A 191 0.92 23.11 9.11
C SER A 191 -0.11 24.23 9.03
N GLU A 192 -1.35 23.97 9.45
CA GLU A 192 -2.41 24.98 9.48
C GLU A 192 -2.08 26.13 10.43
N ALA A 193 -1.47 25.84 11.60
CA ALA A 193 -0.98 26.86 12.53
C ALA A 193 0.09 27.79 11.92
N LYS A 194 0.78 27.35 10.86
CA LYS A 194 1.73 28.15 10.07
C LYS A 194 1.09 28.81 8.84
N GLY A 195 -0.23 28.76 8.70
CA GLY A 195 -0.97 29.28 7.55
C GLY A 195 -0.90 28.39 6.31
N LEU A 196 -0.37 27.16 6.41
CA LEU A 196 -0.33 26.21 5.31
C LEU A 196 -1.57 25.32 5.34
N LYS A 197 -2.49 25.56 4.40
CA LYS A 197 -3.71 24.76 4.24
C LYS A 197 -3.54 23.75 3.11
N TYR A 198 -4.04 22.54 3.37
CA TYR A 198 -3.99 21.41 2.45
C TYR A 198 -5.40 20.85 2.24
N ASN A 199 -5.71 20.45 1.01
CA ASN A 199 -6.97 19.81 0.65
C ASN A 199 -6.96 18.34 1.06
N TYR A 200 -5.79 17.69 0.95
CA TYR A 200 -5.60 16.31 1.32
C TYR A 200 -4.31 16.13 2.12
N ALA A 201 -4.31 15.17 3.05
CA ALA A 201 -3.13 14.73 3.74
C ALA A 201 -3.08 13.20 3.78
N PHE A 202 -1.91 12.63 3.49
CA PHE A 202 -1.70 11.20 3.48
C PHE A 202 -0.49 10.79 4.31
N TRP A 203 -0.65 9.72 5.07
CA TRP A 203 0.49 8.96 5.54
C TRP A 203 1.09 8.18 4.36
N ASN A 204 2.41 8.17 4.25
CA ASN A 204 3.13 7.28 3.33
C ASN A 204 4.45 6.79 3.96
N ASP A 205 4.62 5.48 4.11
CA ASP A 205 5.92 4.94 4.53
C ASP A 205 6.95 5.10 3.40
N ALA A 206 8.15 5.61 3.70
CA ALA A 206 9.22 5.72 2.69
C ALA A 206 9.59 4.37 2.03
N MET A 207 9.39 3.26 2.75
CA MET A 207 9.64 1.91 2.21
C MET A 207 8.74 1.54 1.02
N SER A 208 7.63 2.25 0.81
CA SER A 208 6.80 2.06 -0.38
C SER A 208 7.54 2.42 -1.67
N PHE A 209 8.64 3.20 -1.58
CA PHE A 209 9.52 3.58 -2.68
C PHE A 209 10.88 2.86 -2.62
N HIS A 210 10.89 1.57 -2.25
CA HIS A 210 12.12 0.77 -2.15
C HIS A 210 12.84 0.47 -3.48
N HIS A 211 12.31 0.94 -4.61
CA HIS A 211 12.88 0.86 -5.94
C HIS A 211 12.78 2.20 -6.66
N GLU A 212 13.71 2.46 -7.59
CA GLU A 212 13.65 3.61 -8.49
C GLU A 212 12.31 3.68 -9.24
N HIS A 213 11.76 4.89 -9.37
CA HIS A 213 10.44 5.16 -9.93
C HIS A 213 10.37 6.49 -10.68
N GLU A 214 9.28 6.67 -11.43
CA GLU A 214 9.01 7.88 -12.25
C GLU A 214 8.05 8.87 -11.59
N PHE A 215 7.50 8.54 -10.41
CA PHE A 215 6.56 9.40 -9.69
C PHE A 215 7.26 10.64 -9.11
N ARG A 216 6.90 11.86 -9.55
CA ARG A 216 7.48 13.14 -9.10
C ARG A 216 6.41 13.98 -8.40
N GLN A 217 5.37 14.36 -9.14
CA GLN A 217 4.21 15.12 -8.67
C GLN A 217 3.15 14.15 -8.11
N TRP A 218 3.59 13.38 -7.12
CA TRP A 218 2.80 12.29 -6.54
C TRP A 218 2.43 12.58 -5.09
N PRO A 219 1.18 12.29 -4.66
CA PRO A 219 0.02 11.97 -5.48
C PRO A 219 -0.37 13.12 -6.42
N SER A 220 -0.98 12.79 -7.56
CA SER A 220 -1.48 13.80 -8.48
C SER A 220 -2.74 14.45 -7.92
N THR A 221 -2.72 15.78 -7.76
CA THR A 221 -3.83 16.56 -7.19
C THR A 221 -5.11 16.43 -8.01
N SER A 222 -5.02 16.55 -9.34
CA SER A 222 -6.16 16.36 -10.25
C SER A 222 -6.74 14.95 -10.16
N ARG A 223 -5.87 13.93 -10.01
CA ARG A 223 -6.32 12.55 -9.78
C ARG A 223 -7.05 12.42 -8.45
N LEU A 224 -6.57 13.06 -7.39
CA LEU A 224 -7.26 13.04 -6.09
C LEU A 224 -8.63 13.72 -6.17
N ASP A 225 -8.73 14.88 -6.81
CA ASP A 225 -10.02 15.58 -6.95
C ASP A 225 -11.06 14.74 -7.70
N GLU A 226 -10.64 14.06 -8.77
CA GLU A 226 -11.47 13.09 -9.50
C GLU A 226 -11.92 11.93 -8.58
N LEU A 227 -10.99 11.38 -7.81
CA LEU A 227 -11.26 10.23 -6.93
C LEU A 227 -12.18 10.60 -5.77
N TRP A 228 -12.04 11.77 -5.17
CA TRP A 228 -12.92 12.19 -4.07
C TRP A 228 -14.33 12.53 -4.57
N THR A 229 -14.43 13.19 -5.72
CA THR A 229 -15.72 13.42 -6.39
C THR A 229 -16.40 12.08 -6.70
N THR A 230 -15.66 11.15 -7.29
CA THR A 230 -16.17 9.80 -7.63
C THR A 230 -16.55 9.02 -6.38
N GLY A 231 -15.70 9.01 -5.35
CA GLY A 231 -15.92 8.31 -4.10
C GLY A 231 -17.16 8.82 -3.37
N SER A 232 -17.37 10.14 -3.33
CA SER A 232 -18.57 10.74 -2.74
C SER A 232 -19.84 10.33 -3.47
N ASN A 233 -19.80 10.37 -4.81
CA ASN A 233 -20.94 9.91 -5.63
C ASN A 233 -21.26 8.43 -5.44
N LEU A 234 -20.24 7.57 -5.32
CA LEU A 234 -20.42 6.12 -5.15
C LEU A 234 -20.90 5.73 -3.75
N THR A 235 -20.44 6.44 -2.72
CA THR A 235 -20.74 6.11 -1.31
C THR A 235 -21.96 6.85 -0.76
N GLY A 236 -22.29 8.01 -1.33
CA GLY A 236 -23.22 8.97 -0.72
C GLY A 236 -22.64 9.70 0.50
N THR A 237 -21.36 9.51 0.81
CA THR A 237 -20.67 10.16 1.93
C THR A 237 -20.11 11.50 1.49
N ASP A 238 -20.16 12.50 2.37
CA ASP A 238 -19.55 13.81 2.14
C ASP A 238 -18.05 13.64 1.80
N PRO A 239 -17.51 14.31 0.75
CA PRO A 239 -16.09 14.22 0.42
C PRO A 239 -15.15 14.49 1.61
N ALA A 240 -15.51 15.42 2.51
CA ALA A 240 -14.71 15.77 3.69
C ALA A 240 -14.67 14.66 4.75
N ASP A 241 -15.59 13.68 4.67
CA ASP A 241 -15.70 12.52 5.54
C ASP A 241 -15.12 11.23 4.94
N LEU A 242 -14.66 11.29 3.69
CA LEU A 242 -14.11 10.14 2.98
C LEU A 242 -12.61 9.96 3.20
N LEU A 243 -12.24 8.73 3.53
CA LEU A 243 -10.87 8.25 3.57
C LEU A 243 -10.56 7.38 2.35
N PHE A 244 -9.28 7.34 2.01
CA PHE A 244 -8.72 6.36 1.10
C PHE A 244 -7.76 5.44 1.84
N ILE A 245 -8.02 4.13 1.75
CA ILE A 245 -7.14 3.07 2.26
C ILE A 245 -7.03 2.01 1.15
N PRO A 246 -5.85 1.81 0.53
CA PRO A 246 -5.72 0.84 -0.55
C PRO A 246 -5.82 -0.59 -0.03
N SER A 247 -6.40 -1.46 -0.85
CA SER A 247 -6.57 -2.88 -0.55
C SER A 247 -5.97 -3.74 -1.65
N TRP A 248 -5.21 -4.75 -1.28
CA TRP A 248 -4.67 -5.70 -2.26
C TRP A 248 -5.57 -6.94 -2.39
N ASP A 249 -6.29 -7.31 -1.33
CA ASP A 249 -7.28 -8.40 -1.33
C ASP A 249 -8.51 -8.02 -0.50
N LEU A 250 -9.42 -8.99 -0.32
CA LEU A 250 -10.56 -8.92 0.58
C LEU A 250 -10.42 -9.90 1.75
N PRO A 251 -11.03 -9.56 2.89
CA PRO A 251 -10.99 -10.39 4.07
C PRO A 251 -11.57 -11.79 3.81
N HIS A 252 -11.03 -12.77 4.56
CA HIS A 252 -11.43 -14.17 4.41
C HIS A 252 -12.94 -14.36 4.64
N LYS A 253 -13.56 -15.33 3.96
CA LYS A 253 -15.01 -15.58 4.06
C LYS A 253 -15.49 -15.83 5.50
N SER A 254 -14.65 -16.42 6.34
CA SER A 254 -14.96 -16.67 7.76
C SER A 254 -15.17 -15.39 8.57
N MET A 255 -14.66 -14.24 8.11
CA MET A 255 -14.85 -12.95 8.79
C MET A 255 -16.26 -12.40 8.65
N TYR A 256 -17.17 -13.10 7.93
CA TYR A 256 -18.60 -12.76 7.92
C TYR A 256 -19.21 -12.72 9.32
N LEU A 257 -18.73 -13.59 10.23
CA LEU A 257 -19.21 -13.69 11.61
C LEU A 257 -18.35 -12.90 12.61
N TRP A 258 -17.31 -12.19 12.12
CA TRP A 258 -16.49 -11.35 12.99
C TRP A 258 -17.35 -10.23 13.57
N TYR A 259 -17.11 -9.91 14.84
CA TYR A 259 -17.73 -8.78 15.52
C TYR A 259 -16.67 -8.00 16.29
N GLU A 260 -16.99 -6.74 16.59
CA GLU A 260 -16.10 -5.77 17.23
C GLU A 260 -15.37 -6.27 18.51
N GLY A 261 -16.01 -7.16 19.26
CA GLY A 261 -15.47 -7.73 20.49
C GLY A 261 -14.34 -8.74 20.30
N GLU A 262 -14.17 -9.30 19.10
CA GLU A 262 -13.08 -10.22 18.78
C GLU A 262 -11.72 -9.53 18.64
N GLY A 263 -11.71 -8.20 18.54
CA GLY A 263 -10.49 -7.41 18.41
C GLY A 263 -10.06 -7.15 16.96
N PRO A 264 -8.84 -6.66 16.75
CA PRO A 264 -8.31 -6.36 15.42
C PRO A 264 -8.31 -7.58 14.48
N ILE A 265 -8.46 -7.34 13.17
CA ILE A 265 -8.49 -8.39 12.15
C ILE A 265 -7.07 -8.70 11.67
N ASP A 266 -6.50 -9.83 12.10
CA ASP A 266 -5.20 -10.36 11.64
C ASP A 266 -5.30 -11.05 10.27
N HIS A 267 -5.76 -10.30 9.28
CA HIS A 267 -5.79 -10.72 7.88
C HIS A 267 -5.23 -9.61 7.00
N LYS A 268 -4.20 -9.90 6.22
CA LYS A 268 -3.59 -8.90 5.35
C LYS A 268 -4.52 -8.60 4.18
N PHE A 269 -5.21 -7.46 4.15
CA PHE A 269 -6.01 -7.07 2.98
C PHE A 269 -5.96 -5.58 2.68
N ASN A 270 -5.93 -4.72 3.71
CA ASN A 270 -5.56 -3.32 3.54
C ASN A 270 -4.05 -3.14 3.62
N GLU A 271 -3.56 -2.10 2.98
CA GLU A 271 -2.18 -1.64 3.08
C GLU A 271 -2.05 -0.62 4.22
N GLY A 272 -1.14 -0.86 5.15
CA GLY A 272 -0.88 0.02 6.30
C GLY A 272 0.17 1.11 6.02
N SER A 273 0.87 1.01 4.89
CA SER A 273 1.89 1.98 4.48
C SER A 273 1.36 3.22 3.80
N PHE A 274 0.07 3.26 3.43
CA PHE A 274 -0.55 4.43 2.83
C PHE A 274 -2.02 4.56 3.21
N PHE A 275 -2.42 5.73 3.71
CA PHE A 275 -3.81 6.06 3.98
C PHE A 275 -3.97 7.57 4.18
N GLY A 276 -5.18 8.08 4.02
CA GLY A 276 -5.47 9.49 4.31
C GLY A 276 -6.68 10.02 3.59
N GLY A 277 -6.77 11.35 3.51
CA GLY A 277 -7.87 12.06 2.90
C GLY A 277 -7.90 13.53 3.32
N PRO A 278 -9.05 14.19 3.26
CA PRO A 278 -9.20 15.56 3.73
C PRO A 278 -8.90 15.68 5.22
N PRO A 279 -8.44 16.85 5.70
CA PRO A 279 -8.12 17.11 7.11
C PRO A 279 -9.16 16.61 8.11
N HIS A 280 -10.45 16.79 7.81
CA HIS A 280 -11.54 16.34 8.68
C HIS A 280 -11.60 14.82 8.81
N ALA A 281 -11.55 14.09 7.69
CA ALA A 281 -11.49 12.63 7.68
C ALA A 281 -10.23 12.09 8.39
N VAL A 282 -9.09 12.77 8.23
CA VAL A 282 -7.82 12.43 8.91
C VAL A 282 -7.95 12.56 10.43
N ASP A 283 -8.51 13.66 10.93
CA ASP A 283 -8.75 13.84 12.36
C ASP A 283 -9.70 12.77 12.91
N TRP A 284 -10.81 12.51 12.19
CA TRP A 284 -11.73 11.42 12.54
C TRP A 284 -11.03 10.05 12.59
N LEU A 285 -10.16 9.76 11.62
CA LEU A 285 -9.41 8.50 11.58
C LEU A 285 -8.54 8.34 12.83
N ALA A 286 -7.80 9.37 13.23
CA ALA A 286 -6.97 9.29 14.44
C ALA A 286 -7.81 9.08 15.69
N ARG A 287 -8.95 9.79 15.83
CA ARG A 287 -9.85 9.60 16.98
C ARG A 287 -10.41 8.19 17.05
N THR A 288 -10.86 7.68 15.90
CA THR A 288 -11.39 6.34 15.77
C THR A 288 -10.31 5.29 16.06
N PHE A 289 -9.14 5.41 15.44
CA PHE A 289 -8.02 4.50 15.62
C PHE A 289 -7.63 4.36 17.09
N TYR A 290 -7.43 5.47 17.81
CA TYR A 290 -7.00 5.40 19.20
C TYR A 290 -8.11 4.96 20.16
N THR A 291 -9.38 5.22 19.83
CA THR A 291 -10.52 4.68 20.59
C THR A 291 -10.50 3.13 20.57
N TYR A 292 -10.27 2.54 19.39
CA TYR A 292 -10.21 1.09 19.25
C TYR A 292 -8.90 0.48 19.76
N HIS A 293 -7.77 1.11 19.42
CA HIS A 293 -6.45 0.71 19.89
C HIS A 293 -6.43 0.58 21.41
N ASP A 294 -6.89 1.61 22.12
CA ASP A 294 -6.84 1.65 23.58
C ASP A 294 -7.84 0.66 24.20
N ALA A 295 -9.09 0.62 23.70
CA ALA A 295 -10.09 -0.32 24.18
C ALA A 295 -9.64 -1.79 24.04
N TRP A 296 -8.98 -2.14 22.94
CA TRP A 296 -8.45 -3.49 22.74
C TRP A 296 -7.18 -3.76 23.54
N LEU A 297 -6.27 -2.79 23.62
CA LEU A 297 -5.05 -2.90 24.43
C LEU A 297 -5.37 -3.11 25.91
N ASP A 298 -6.36 -2.39 26.45
CA ASP A 298 -6.81 -2.48 27.85
C ASP A 298 -7.45 -3.83 28.18
N ARG A 299 -8.09 -4.47 27.19
CA ARG A 299 -8.57 -5.86 27.28
C ARG A 299 -7.43 -6.88 27.11
N GLY A 300 -6.20 -6.41 26.92
CA GLY A 300 -5.03 -7.21 26.64
C GLY A 300 -5.03 -7.81 25.23
N ILE A 301 -5.89 -7.41 24.31
CA ILE A 301 -5.92 -7.95 22.95
C ILE A 301 -4.68 -7.45 22.18
N PHE A 302 -4.12 -8.28 21.29
CA PHE A 302 -2.94 -7.91 20.52
C PHE A 302 -3.24 -6.78 19.51
N VAL A 303 -2.53 -5.65 19.62
CA VAL A 303 -2.68 -4.44 18.78
C VAL A 303 -1.35 -3.96 18.19
N GLY A 304 -0.32 -4.82 18.20
CA GLY A 304 1.04 -4.40 17.79
C GLY A 304 1.17 -4.02 16.31
N LYS A 305 0.24 -4.44 15.44
CA LYS A 305 0.26 -4.12 14.01
C LYS A 305 -0.92 -3.20 13.69
N ASP A 306 -0.61 -1.98 13.29
CA ASP A 306 -1.55 -0.96 12.79
C ASP A 306 -2.49 -1.50 11.71
N GLN A 307 -1.97 -2.29 10.76
CA GLN A 307 -2.73 -2.92 9.69
C GLN A 307 -3.94 -3.71 10.22
N MET A 308 -3.81 -4.40 11.37
CA MET A 308 -4.91 -5.17 11.96
C MET A 308 -6.05 -4.28 12.45
N ILE A 309 -5.70 -3.09 12.94
CA ILE A 309 -6.68 -2.08 13.36
C ILE A 309 -7.33 -1.47 12.13
N PHE A 310 -6.55 -1.03 11.13
CA PHE A 310 -7.11 -0.51 9.86
C PHE A 310 -8.05 -1.49 9.18
N ASN A 311 -7.72 -2.78 9.18
CA ASN A 311 -8.60 -3.84 8.71
C ASN A 311 -9.95 -3.85 9.43
N ALA A 312 -9.93 -3.82 10.76
CA ALA A 312 -11.15 -3.78 11.55
C ALA A 312 -11.94 -2.48 11.33
N LEU A 313 -11.27 -1.33 11.23
CA LEU A 313 -11.93 -0.06 10.92
C LEU A 313 -12.58 -0.07 9.53
N SER A 314 -11.95 -0.69 8.53
CA SER A 314 -12.54 -0.88 7.21
C SER A 314 -13.79 -1.76 7.22
N PHE A 315 -13.89 -2.69 8.17
CA PHE A 315 -15.13 -3.42 8.43
C PHE A 315 -16.17 -2.53 9.11
N LEU A 316 -15.81 -1.89 10.22
CA LEU A 316 -16.74 -1.18 11.10
C LEU A 316 -17.28 0.12 10.48
N PHE A 317 -16.50 0.77 9.62
CA PHE A 317 -16.80 2.07 9.04
C PHE A 317 -16.69 2.07 7.52
N ALA A 318 -17.07 0.95 6.89
CA ALA A 318 -17.03 0.77 5.44
C ALA A 318 -17.66 1.92 4.60
N PRO A 319 -18.76 2.60 5.03
CA PRO A 319 -19.30 3.75 4.29
C PRO A 319 -18.35 4.95 4.16
N ARG A 320 -17.39 5.10 5.08
CA ARG A 320 -16.44 6.23 5.12
C ARG A 320 -15.16 5.97 4.32
N ILE A 321 -15.02 4.79 3.72
CA ILE A 321 -13.75 4.34 3.14
C ILE A 321 -13.96 4.02 1.67
N SER A 322 -13.19 4.71 0.83
CA SER A 322 -12.94 4.31 -0.55
C SER A 322 -11.61 3.58 -0.65
N THR A 323 -11.51 2.65 -1.58
CA THR A 323 -10.31 1.84 -1.81
C THR A 323 -10.04 1.65 -3.29
N VAL A 324 -8.80 1.30 -3.61
CA VAL A 324 -8.45 0.62 -4.84
C VAL A 324 -8.19 -0.84 -4.49
N TRP A 325 -8.88 -1.77 -5.16
CA TRP A 325 -8.68 -3.21 -4.95
C TRP A 325 -7.86 -3.80 -6.09
N TYR A 326 -6.58 -4.05 -5.84
CA TYR A 326 -5.64 -4.53 -6.87
C TYR A 326 -6.09 -5.86 -7.49
N ASN A 327 -6.49 -6.83 -6.65
CA ASN A 327 -6.93 -8.15 -7.11
C ASN A 327 -8.44 -8.24 -7.41
N ASP A 328 -9.13 -7.12 -7.69
CA ASP A 328 -10.56 -7.12 -8.03
C ASP A 328 -10.83 -8.08 -9.22
N PRO A 329 -11.54 -9.20 -9.00
CA PRO A 329 -11.84 -10.16 -10.06
C PRO A 329 -12.77 -9.57 -11.13
N ALA A 330 -13.50 -8.50 -10.80
CA ALA A 330 -14.37 -7.76 -11.71
C ALA A 330 -13.72 -6.47 -12.24
N ALA A 331 -12.41 -6.29 -12.09
CA ALA A 331 -11.70 -5.15 -12.67
C ALA A 331 -11.84 -5.18 -14.21
N PRO A 332 -12.24 -4.06 -14.86
CA PRO A 332 -12.36 -4.00 -16.32
C PRO A 332 -11.05 -4.36 -17.04
N ALA A 333 -9.91 -3.90 -16.50
CA ALA A 333 -8.60 -4.25 -17.00
C ALA A 333 -8.34 -5.75 -16.97
N ARG A 334 -8.75 -6.46 -15.92
CA ARG A 334 -8.59 -7.92 -15.82
C ARG A 334 -9.38 -8.66 -16.88
N ALA A 335 -10.61 -8.22 -17.17
CA ALA A 335 -11.43 -8.79 -18.24
C ALA A 335 -10.78 -8.57 -19.62
N ALA A 336 -10.25 -7.37 -19.88
CA ALA A 336 -9.58 -7.05 -21.13
C ALA A 336 -8.33 -7.90 -21.42
N LEU A 337 -7.65 -8.38 -20.37
CA LEU A 337 -6.45 -9.20 -20.51
C LEU A 337 -6.73 -10.63 -20.99
N ASN A 338 -7.99 -11.09 -20.97
CA ASN A 338 -8.42 -12.42 -21.43
C ASN A 338 -7.52 -13.57 -20.95
N ARG A 339 -6.92 -13.42 -19.75
CA ARG A 339 -6.05 -14.44 -19.19
C ARG A 339 -6.90 -15.50 -18.52
N THR A 340 -6.75 -16.73 -18.97
CA THR A 340 -7.08 -17.86 -18.12
C THR A 340 -6.26 -17.71 -16.84
N PRO A 341 -6.90 -17.83 -15.65
CA PRO A 341 -6.15 -17.84 -14.39
C PRO A 341 -5.04 -18.87 -14.56
N SER A 342 -3.79 -18.41 -14.51
CA SER A 342 -2.66 -19.32 -14.67
C SER A 342 -2.82 -20.38 -13.60
N VAL A 343 -3.01 -21.63 -14.02
CA VAL A 343 -3.23 -22.76 -13.14
C VAL A 343 -2.16 -22.67 -12.04
N PRO A 344 -2.53 -22.59 -10.75
CA PRO A 344 -1.54 -22.50 -9.69
C PRO A 344 -0.71 -23.78 -9.77
N TRP A 345 0.53 -23.69 -10.24
CA TRP A 345 1.42 -24.85 -10.36
C TRP A 345 1.64 -25.44 -8.96
N PRO A 346 1.01 -26.58 -8.59
CA PRO A 346 0.95 -27.00 -7.19
C PRO A 346 2.26 -27.64 -6.71
N LEU A 347 3.14 -28.03 -7.63
CA LEU A 347 4.29 -28.89 -7.33
C LEU A 347 5.59 -28.11 -7.02
N PHE A 348 5.64 -26.81 -7.31
CA PHE A 348 6.79 -25.94 -6.98
C PHE A 348 6.32 -24.59 -6.46
N ARG A 349 5.20 -24.57 -5.72
CA ARG A 349 4.86 -23.43 -4.88
C ARG A 349 5.85 -23.46 -3.72
N ASP A 350 6.98 -22.77 -3.90
CA ASP A 350 7.84 -22.44 -2.79
C ASP A 350 6.95 -21.71 -1.76
N PRO A 351 6.74 -22.27 -0.56
CA PRO A 351 5.86 -21.69 0.44
C PRO A 351 6.33 -20.31 0.93
N ASP A 352 7.58 -19.92 0.62
CA ASP A 352 8.14 -18.60 0.89
C ASP A 352 8.21 -17.71 -0.37
N ALA A 353 7.87 -18.22 -1.57
CA ALA A 353 7.79 -17.41 -2.80
C ALA A 353 6.45 -16.68 -2.89
N ASP A 354 6.26 -15.72 -1.99
CA ASP A 354 5.12 -14.80 -1.85
C ASP A 354 4.93 -13.83 -3.05
N TRP A 355 5.68 -13.95 -4.16
CA TRP A 355 5.94 -12.79 -5.03
C TRP A 355 5.75 -12.98 -6.54
N TYR A 356 5.14 -14.05 -7.07
CA TYR A 356 4.91 -14.15 -8.53
C TYR A 356 3.62 -14.87 -8.95
N GLU A 357 2.47 -14.47 -8.40
CA GLU A 357 1.25 -14.61 -9.20
C GLU A 357 1.33 -13.61 -10.38
N PRO A 358 0.97 -14.01 -11.62
CA PRO A 358 0.88 -13.03 -12.69
C PRO A 358 -0.12 -11.97 -12.28
N SER A 359 0.39 -10.75 -12.11
CA SER A 359 -0.40 -9.59 -11.72
C SER A 359 -1.73 -9.52 -12.47
N ALA A 360 -2.80 -9.33 -11.72
CA ALA A 360 -4.16 -9.17 -12.23
C ALA A 360 -4.29 -7.98 -13.20
N LEU A 361 -3.35 -7.03 -13.15
CA LEU A 361 -3.37 -5.77 -13.87
C LEU A 361 -2.14 -5.57 -14.77
N GLY A 362 -1.40 -6.62 -15.14
CA GLY A 362 -0.18 -6.50 -15.97
C GLY A 362 1.08 -6.16 -15.18
N GLN A 363 2.15 -5.65 -15.78
CA GLN A 363 3.44 -5.47 -15.08
C GLN A 363 3.46 -4.26 -14.12
N CYS A 364 2.94 -4.43 -12.89
CA CYS A 364 2.69 -3.36 -11.91
C CYS A 364 3.67 -3.31 -10.70
N ASP A 365 4.91 -3.81 -10.84
CA ASP A 365 5.85 -3.98 -9.71
C ASP A 365 5.23 -4.79 -8.55
N SER A 366 5.33 -4.30 -7.31
CA SER A 366 4.71 -4.92 -6.14
C SER A 366 3.25 -4.50 -6.01
N GLU A 367 2.38 -5.50 -5.85
CA GLU A 367 0.93 -5.31 -5.61
C GLU A 367 0.64 -4.48 -4.36
N TRP A 368 1.48 -4.61 -3.33
CA TRP A 368 1.37 -3.86 -2.07
C TRP A 368 1.43 -2.34 -2.31
N PHE A 369 2.21 -1.90 -3.29
CA PHE A 369 2.42 -0.48 -3.58
C PHE A 369 1.77 -0.03 -4.88
N TYR A 370 0.75 -0.74 -5.36
CA TYR A 370 0.00 -0.38 -6.57
C TYR A 370 -0.67 1.00 -6.48
N TYR A 371 -1.04 1.44 -5.27
CA TYR A 371 -1.60 2.77 -5.05
C TYR A 371 -0.70 3.90 -5.56
N ARG A 372 0.63 3.70 -5.62
CA ARG A 372 1.56 4.67 -6.23
C ARG A 372 1.20 4.94 -7.68
N PHE A 373 1.04 3.87 -8.45
CA PHE A 373 0.64 3.94 -9.85
C PHE A 373 -0.79 4.48 -10.01
N PHE A 374 -1.72 4.02 -9.18
CA PHE A 374 -3.12 4.43 -9.23
C PHE A 374 -3.32 5.94 -8.99
N LEU A 375 -2.52 6.53 -8.11
CA LEU A 375 -2.61 7.95 -7.71
C LEU A 375 -1.67 8.88 -8.50
N ALA A 376 -0.76 8.34 -9.31
CA ALA A 376 0.12 9.14 -10.17
C ALA A 376 -0.66 9.82 -11.31
N ASN A 377 -0.11 10.88 -11.90
CA ASN A 377 -0.69 11.48 -13.12
C ASN A 377 -0.44 10.58 -14.34
N GLN A 378 -1.11 10.87 -15.46
CA GLN A 378 -0.99 10.05 -16.68
C GLN A 378 0.44 9.93 -17.20
N ARG A 379 1.17 11.04 -17.27
CA ARG A 379 2.55 11.08 -17.78
C ARG A 379 3.47 10.18 -16.96
N GLU A 380 3.40 10.26 -15.63
CA GLU A 380 4.20 9.44 -14.74
C GLU A 380 3.84 7.96 -14.80
N ARG A 381 2.54 7.63 -14.94
CA ARG A 381 2.10 6.24 -15.16
C ARG A 381 2.68 5.66 -16.46
N GLU A 382 2.66 6.43 -17.55
CA GLU A 382 3.22 6.00 -18.83
C GLU A 382 4.74 5.81 -18.76
N ALA A 383 5.45 6.72 -18.10
CA ALA A 383 6.89 6.58 -17.85
C ALA A 383 7.18 5.33 -17.01
N MET A 384 6.44 5.10 -15.93
CA MET A 384 6.61 3.94 -15.06
C MET A 384 6.33 2.62 -15.80
N ARG A 385 5.27 2.58 -16.63
CA ARG A 385 5.01 1.43 -17.52
C ARG A 385 6.19 1.15 -18.42
N ALA A 386 6.77 2.17 -19.07
CA ALA A 386 7.92 1.99 -19.94
C ALA A 386 9.11 1.40 -19.18
N THR A 387 9.39 1.90 -17.97
CA THR A 387 10.45 1.38 -17.08
C THR A 387 10.20 -0.07 -16.68
N TRP A 388 8.98 -0.45 -16.30
CA TRP A 388 8.64 -1.84 -15.97
C TRP A 388 8.74 -2.78 -17.15
N ILE A 389 8.26 -2.37 -18.33
CA ILE A 389 8.37 -3.18 -19.56
C ILE A 389 9.82 -3.33 -20.00
N ALA A 390 10.64 -2.27 -19.91
CA ALA A 390 12.06 -2.34 -20.21
C ALA A 390 12.79 -3.31 -19.27
N LYS A 391 12.52 -3.21 -17.95
CA LYS A 391 13.02 -4.17 -16.95
C LYS A 391 12.59 -5.59 -17.33
N ALA A 392 11.30 -5.84 -17.58
CA ALA A 392 10.78 -7.15 -17.97
C ALA A 392 11.46 -7.73 -19.24
N LYS A 393 11.73 -6.89 -20.25
CA LYS A 393 12.44 -7.28 -21.48
C LYS A 393 13.91 -7.64 -21.23
N ARG A 394 14.63 -6.91 -20.37
CA ARG A 394 16.05 -7.19 -20.06
C ARG A 394 16.26 -8.60 -19.52
N TRP A 395 15.35 -9.10 -18.71
CA TRP A 395 15.41 -10.46 -18.16
C TRP A 395 15.26 -11.57 -19.21
N ARG A 396 14.61 -11.30 -20.35
CA ARG A 396 14.52 -12.28 -21.45
C ARG A 396 15.88 -12.66 -22.01
N TRP A 397 16.83 -11.72 -22.00
CA TRP A 397 18.17 -11.92 -22.56
C TRP A 397 19.01 -12.92 -21.75
N TRP A 398 18.69 -13.11 -20.46
CA TRP A 398 19.43 -13.98 -19.54
C TRP A 398 18.85 -15.39 -19.39
N GLY A 399 17.68 -15.69 -19.96
CA GLY A 399 17.33 -17.08 -20.17
C GLY A 399 15.87 -17.48 -20.42
N TRP A 400 15.64 -17.91 -21.67
CA TRP A 400 14.88 -19.07 -22.21
C TRP A 400 13.60 -19.65 -21.58
N TRP A 401 13.24 -19.43 -20.31
CA TRP A 401 12.26 -20.33 -19.65
C TRP A 401 10.90 -19.74 -19.29
N ARG A 402 10.66 -18.42 -19.43
CA ARG A 402 9.30 -17.88 -19.26
C ARG A 402 9.02 -16.71 -20.21
N PRO A 403 7.88 -16.69 -20.90
CA PRO A 403 7.31 -15.43 -21.36
C PRO A 403 6.96 -14.63 -20.11
N ARG A 404 7.87 -13.76 -19.66
CA ARG A 404 7.47 -12.69 -18.75
C ARG A 404 6.52 -11.83 -19.53
N ASP A 405 5.30 -11.82 -19.03
CA ASP A 405 4.23 -10.94 -19.44
C ASP A 405 4.76 -9.51 -19.66
N THR A 406 4.58 -8.98 -20.88
CA THR A 406 4.95 -7.60 -21.23
C THR A 406 3.71 -6.72 -21.38
N THR A 407 2.60 -7.13 -20.77
CA THR A 407 1.40 -6.31 -20.68
C THR A 407 1.71 -5.12 -19.78
N PRO A 408 1.50 -3.89 -20.24
CA PRO A 408 1.61 -2.71 -19.40
C PRO A 408 0.76 -2.83 -18.14
N CYS A 409 1.20 -2.17 -17.06
CA CYS A 409 0.35 -2.04 -15.88
C CYS A 409 -0.91 -1.25 -16.22
N GLU A 410 -2.07 -1.76 -15.84
CA GLU A 410 -3.37 -1.15 -16.12
C GLU A 410 -3.98 -0.48 -14.89
N LEU A 411 -4.80 0.54 -15.15
CA LEU A 411 -5.62 1.15 -14.11
C LEU A 411 -6.82 0.26 -13.82
N THR A 412 -7.14 0.13 -12.54
CA THR A 412 -8.46 -0.33 -12.08
C THR A 412 -9.31 0.87 -11.65
N ARG A 413 -10.43 0.61 -10.99
CA ARG A 413 -11.39 1.63 -10.52
C ARG A 413 -11.28 1.87 -9.02
N LEU A 414 -11.77 3.03 -8.59
CA LEU A 414 -12.10 3.29 -7.19
C LEU A 414 -13.33 2.46 -6.81
N LEU A 415 -13.36 1.96 -5.58
CA LEU A 415 -14.47 1.18 -5.03
C LEU A 415 -14.83 1.69 -3.63
N PRO A 416 -16.12 1.80 -3.30
CA PRO A 416 -16.56 1.85 -1.91
C PRO A 416 -16.13 0.58 -1.17
N MET A 417 -15.59 0.72 0.04
CA MET A 417 -15.29 -0.44 0.89
C MET A 417 -16.57 -1.23 1.20
N MET A 418 -17.71 -0.55 1.38
CA MET A 418 -19.02 -1.17 1.57
C MET A 418 -19.36 -2.16 0.45
N ASP A 419 -19.36 -1.69 -0.81
CA ASP A 419 -19.65 -2.52 -1.98
C ASP A 419 -18.69 -3.71 -2.06
N THR A 420 -17.42 -3.47 -1.75
CA THR A 420 -16.37 -4.48 -1.83
C THR A 420 -16.61 -5.60 -0.80
N LEU A 421 -17.01 -5.24 0.42
CA LEU A 421 -17.38 -6.20 1.47
C LEU A 421 -18.72 -6.89 1.18
N GLN A 422 -19.72 -6.17 0.66
CA GLN A 422 -21.00 -6.76 0.27
C GLN A 422 -20.88 -7.73 -0.92
N ARG A 423 -19.95 -7.51 -1.85
CA ARG A 423 -19.60 -8.51 -2.88
C ARG A 423 -19.05 -9.80 -2.26
N LYS A 424 -18.32 -9.70 -1.15
CA LYS A 424 -17.74 -10.87 -0.45
C LYS A 424 -18.76 -11.61 0.40
N TYR A 425 -19.60 -10.86 1.11
CA TYR A 425 -20.42 -11.34 2.21
C TYR A 425 -21.92 -11.36 1.92
N GLY A 426 -22.34 -10.80 0.77
CA GLY A 426 -23.74 -10.65 0.38
C GLY A 426 -24.28 -9.26 0.73
N GLN A 427 -25.35 -8.88 0.03
CA GLN A 427 -25.97 -7.55 0.13
C GLN A 427 -26.59 -7.26 1.51
N GLY A 428 -26.93 -8.30 2.28
CA GLY A 428 -27.45 -8.15 3.64
C GLY A 428 -26.38 -8.00 4.72
N TRP A 429 -25.10 -7.99 4.35
CA TRP A 429 -24.02 -7.69 5.30
C TRP A 429 -23.98 -6.19 5.57
N HIS A 430 -23.96 -5.83 6.85
CA HIS A 430 -23.88 -4.45 7.30
C HIS A 430 -22.86 -4.35 8.45
N PRO A 431 -22.08 -3.25 8.49
CA PRO A 431 -21.17 -3.00 9.59
C PRO A 431 -21.96 -2.69 10.87
N SER A 432 -21.39 -3.05 12.01
CA SER A 432 -21.92 -2.69 13.33
C SER A 432 -20.78 -2.38 14.26
N HIS A 433 -20.88 -1.25 14.96
CA HIS A 433 -19.93 -0.82 15.97
C HIS A 433 -20.67 -0.35 17.23
N SER A 434 -20.06 -0.51 18.40
CA SER A 434 -20.65 -0.13 19.69
C SER A 434 -19.83 0.91 20.44
N LEU A 435 -18.53 1.07 20.13
CA LEU A 435 -17.73 2.13 20.72
C LEU A 435 -18.16 3.50 20.20
N GLN A 436 -18.30 4.44 21.14
CA GLN A 436 -18.56 5.84 20.84
C GLN A 436 -17.24 6.53 20.48
N ILE A 437 -17.20 7.17 19.32
CA ILE A 437 -16.02 7.93 18.90
C ILE A 437 -16.14 9.34 19.48
N PRO A 438 -15.19 9.80 20.31
CA PRO A 438 -15.27 11.13 20.90
C PRO A 438 -15.14 12.20 19.81
N ASP A 439 -15.84 13.34 19.94
CA ASP A 439 -15.77 14.43 18.96
C ASP A 439 -14.37 15.04 18.84
N THR A 440 -13.63 15.07 19.96
CA THR A 440 -12.26 15.56 20.02
C THR A 440 -11.41 14.65 20.89
N ILE A 441 -10.12 14.56 20.58
CA ILE A 441 -9.12 14.00 21.50
C ILE A 441 -8.04 15.06 21.73
N GLN A 442 -7.75 15.31 23.00
CA GLN A 442 -6.71 16.23 23.44
C GLN A 442 -5.44 15.45 23.71
N TRP A 443 -4.45 15.64 22.85
CA TRP A 443 -3.10 15.13 23.07
C TRP A 443 -2.26 16.21 23.72
N THR A 444 -1.66 15.91 24.88
CA THR A 444 -0.70 16.82 25.50
C THR A 444 0.64 16.65 24.80
N LEU A 445 1.05 17.66 24.03
CA LEU A 445 2.39 17.70 23.44
C LEU A 445 3.44 17.97 24.52
N PRO A 446 4.68 17.48 24.38
CA PRO A 446 5.79 17.91 25.23
C PRO A 446 5.97 19.43 25.16
N ASP A 447 6.36 20.06 26.26
CA ASP A 447 6.67 21.50 26.28
C ASP A 447 7.74 21.81 25.22
N SER A 448 7.35 22.55 24.18
CA SER A 448 8.12 22.78 22.95
C SER A 448 9.37 23.68 23.10
N ASN A 449 10.03 23.67 24.25
CA ASN A 449 11.18 24.55 24.52
C ASN A 449 12.43 24.29 23.67
N ASN A 450 12.39 23.44 22.63
CA ASN A 450 13.51 23.22 21.71
C ASN A 450 13.06 22.93 20.25
N GLY A 451 13.24 23.90 19.36
CA GLY A 451 13.87 23.67 18.05
C GLY A 451 13.07 23.10 16.88
N THR A 452 11.99 23.75 16.43
CA THR A 452 11.58 23.59 15.01
C THR A 452 12.54 24.38 14.11
N HIS A 453 13.39 23.69 13.36
CA HIS A 453 14.21 24.28 12.30
C HIS A 453 13.41 24.39 11.00
N THR A 454 12.80 25.55 10.74
CA THR A 454 12.29 25.89 9.41
C THR A 454 13.35 26.70 8.68
N ASN A 455 13.73 26.29 7.47
CA ASN A 455 14.44 27.15 6.53
C ASN A 455 13.43 27.94 5.71
#